data_AF-A0A8J5LQ48-F1
#
_entry.id   AF-A0A8J5LQ48-F1
#
_cell.length_a   1.000
_cell.length_b   1.000
_cell.length_c   1.000
_cell.angle_alpha   90.00
_cell.angle_beta   90.00
_cell.angle_gamma   90.00
#
_symmetry.space_group_name_H-M   'P 1'
#
loop_
_entity.id
_entity.type
_entity.pdbx_description
1 polymer ?
#
loop_
_entity_poly.entity_id
_entity_poly.type
_entity_poly.pdbx_seq_one_letter_code
_entity_poly.pdbx_strand_id
1 'polypeptide(L)'
;MNDLGTQKSQLASIKENRGEVEGQGRIARDQEGEGEEMKTVRSYPRSEPRRVVNGLIIGSMVLSLCILSLIRGKSQDLSDRSRRLVSIGEDDEGNRVLLEELREAKRPMCAETNRRSDVCEASGDVRVRGSSQTIFVSPDLTNQEWKMKPYARKHDQRALANVKEWTVKPVSGQTPLPACTDNHTVPAVVFSIGGYAGNLFHDFTDVLVPLFLTARRFRGEVQFVVADARAWWLSKFSPVLRKLSNYEIVDADADEDAVRCFPTVVAGLTFHKELGVDSTQSPTGYAMADFKAMLREAYGLEREAADVADDKWDIRRKPRLLIISRMVSRVFLNERGMSDMAMSLGFDVRVADPDVATDIGKFARLVNSADVLIGVHGAGLANIVFLPRGAVFIQVVPIGKLDWLTKNTFENPSLEMELKYLSYQIQADESTLSDQYPKDHPVFTDPQSIHKKGWDELSRVYLENQNLKPHLSRLRLTLLEALNILPHGRAMAQ
;
A
#
# COMPACT_ATOMS: atom_id res chain seq x y z
N MET A 1 28.43 -8.88 44.92
CA MET A 1 27.52 -8.04 45.73
C MET A 1 28.00 -6.61 45.60
N ASN A 2 27.07 -5.68 45.39
CA ASN A 2 27.20 -4.35 44.76
C ASN A 2 27.19 -4.47 43.22
N ASP A 3 26.39 -3.73 42.45
CA ASP A 3 25.79 -2.42 42.71
C ASP A 3 24.46 -2.26 41.91
N LEU A 4 23.45 -1.67 42.55
CA LEU A 4 22.09 -1.44 42.06
C LEU A 4 21.89 0.07 42.07
N GLY A 5 22.03 0.74 40.92
CA GLY A 5 21.85 2.19 40.90
C GLY A 5 22.25 2.90 39.62
N THR A 6 21.64 2.58 38.47
CA THR A 6 21.59 3.54 37.33
C THR A 6 20.57 3.11 36.27
N GLN A 7 19.30 3.45 36.47
CA GLN A 7 18.31 3.44 35.37
C GLN A 7 17.12 4.38 35.67
N LYS A 8 17.42 5.65 35.95
CA LYS A 8 16.45 6.76 35.94
C LYS A 8 17.13 8.05 35.50
N SER A 9 17.40 8.19 34.21
CA SER A 9 17.62 9.51 33.58
C SER A 9 17.60 9.40 32.05
N GLN A 10 16.42 9.37 31.44
CA GLN A 10 16.21 9.70 30.03
C GLN A 10 14.70 9.83 29.76
N LEU A 11 14.06 10.77 30.45
CA LEU A 11 12.66 11.17 30.26
C LEU A 11 12.49 12.61 30.77
N ALA A 12 13.28 13.52 30.19
CA ALA A 12 13.14 14.96 30.41
C ALA A 12 13.95 15.72 29.35
N SER A 13 13.42 15.85 28.14
CA SER A 13 13.72 16.99 27.27
C SER A 13 12.65 17.10 26.19
N ILE A 14 12.42 18.31 25.70
CA ILE A 14 11.35 18.75 24.78
C ILE A 14 10.05 19.19 25.48
N LYS A 15 10.18 20.21 26.32
CA LYS A 15 9.19 21.28 26.50
C LYS A 15 9.97 22.56 26.80
N GLU A 16 10.18 23.40 25.78
CA GLU A 16 10.23 24.87 25.89
C GLU A 16 10.64 25.47 24.55
N ASN A 17 9.69 26.14 23.88
CA ASN A 17 9.94 27.45 23.25
C ASN A 17 8.60 28.02 22.78
N ARG A 18 8.04 28.90 23.61
CA ARG A 18 6.94 29.81 23.30
C ARG A 18 7.47 31.21 23.60
N GLY A 19 7.80 31.97 22.55
CA GLY A 19 7.96 33.43 22.58
C GLY A 19 7.13 33.96 21.42
N GLU A 20 6.02 34.66 21.69
CA GLU A 20 5.96 36.13 21.81
C GLU A 20 6.39 36.86 20.52
N VAL A 21 5.39 37.28 19.75
CA VAL A 21 5.45 38.51 18.93
C VAL A 21 4.10 39.21 19.04
N GLU A 22 4.04 40.25 19.86
CA GLU A 22 3.04 41.31 19.79
C GLU A 22 3.57 42.46 18.92
N GLY A 23 2.65 43.14 18.22
CA GLY A 23 2.75 44.58 17.97
C GLY A 23 2.84 45.03 16.51
N GLN A 24 1.71 45.44 15.92
CA GLN A 24 1.36 46.84 15.62
C GLN A 24 0.22 46.93 14.58
N GLY A 25 -0.85 47.64 14.92
CA GLY A 25 -1.99 47.90 14.05
C GLY A 25 -1.99 49.28 13.38
N ARG A 26 -2.98 49.52 12.52
CA ARG A 26 -3.93 50.67 12.56
C ARG A 26 -4.88 50.72 11.33
N ILE A 27 -6.19 50.73 11.64
CA ILE A 27 -7.27 51.66 11.22
C ILE A 27 -7.68 51.77 9.73
N ALA A 28 -8.94 51.41 9.43
CA ALA A 28 -10.06 52.27 8.95
C ALA A 28 -11.25 51.35 8.52
N ARG A 29 -12.37 51.26 9.27
CA ARG A 29 -13.58 52.13 9.38
C ARG A 29 -14.58 52.00 8.21
N ASP A 30 -15.68 51.29 8.52
CA ASP A 30 -17.13 51.41 8.20
C ASP A 30 -17.65 51.70 6.78
N GLN A 31 -18.63 50.88 6.34
CA GLN A 31 -19.98 51.34 5.98
C GLN A 31 -21.00 50.17 5.95
N GLU A 32 -22.18 50.44 6.54
CA GLU A 32 -23.37 49.60 6.74
C GLU A 32 -24.28 49.51 5.50
N GLY A 33 -25.24 48.56 5.50
CA GLY A 33 -26.48 48.68 4.72
C GLY A 33 -27.19 47.36 4.37
N GLU A 34 -28.21 46.99 5.17
CA GLU A 34 -29.09 45.81 5.08
C GLU A 34 -30.16 45.86 3.94
N GLY A 35 -30.78 44.71 3.65
CA GLY A 35 -32.14 44.64 3.07
C GLY A 35 -32.55 43.32 2.37
N GLU A 36 -33.23 42.42 3.09
CA GLU A 36 -34.16 41.37 2.58
C GLU A 36 -35.45 42.04 2.02
N GLU A 37 -36.38 41.50 1.21
CA GLU A 37 -37.07 40.20 1.19
C GLU A 37 -37.92 40.03 -0.12
N MET A 38 -38.68 38.93 -0.20
CA MET A 38 -39.24 38.12 -1.30
C MET A 38 -40.66 38.49 -1.83
N LYS A 39 -41.06 38.08 -3.08
CA LYS A 39 -42.27 37.25 -3.45
C LYS A 39 -42.89 37.39 -4.89
N THR A 40 -42.84 36.26 -5.64
CA THR A 40 -43.87 35.47 -6.40
C THR A 40 -44.90 35.99 -7.49
N VAL A 41 -45.08 35.15 -8.55
CA VAL A 41 -46.33 34.59 -9.23
C VAL A 41 -46.54 34.78 -10.78
N ARG A 42 -46.41 33.65 -11.53
CA ARG A 42 -47.20 32.99 -12.63
C ARG A 42 -47.93 33.70 -13.85
N SER A 43 -47.54 33.23 -15.07
CA SER A 43 -48.27 32.64 -16.26
C SER A 43 -49.10 33.39 -17.35
N TYR A 44 -48.59 33.31 -18.61
CA TYR A 44 -49.13 32.95 -19.98
C TYR A 44 -50.28 33.70 -20.71
N PRO A 45 -50.22 33.87 -22.07
CA PRO A 45 -50.59 32.81 -23.04
C PRO A 45 -49.77 32.71 -24.36
N ARG A 46 -50.20 31.75 -25.20
CA ARG A 46 -49.54 30.96 -26.26
C ARG A 46 -49.85 31.46 -27.70
N SER A 47 -48.93 31.31 -28.65
CA SER A 47 -49.23 31.15 -30.08
C SER A 47 -48.24 30.16 -30.74
N GLU A 48 -48.75 29.22 -31.56
CA GLU A 48 -47.97 28.17 -32.25
C GLU A 48 -47.24 28.70 -33.51
N PRO A 49 -46.16 28.01 -33.96
CA PRO A 49 -46.22 27.48 -35.32
C PRO A 49 -45.60 26.08 -35.49
N ARG A 50 -46.39 25.16 -36.03
CA ARG A 50 -46.12 23.72 -36.17
C ARG A 50 -45.40 23.31 -37.46
N ARG A 51 -44.56 24.15 -38.06
CA ARG A 51 -43.94 23.86 -39.38
C ARG A 51 -42.41 23.98 -39.48
N VAL A 52 -41.73 24.61 -38.52
CA VAL A 52 -40.27 24.82 -38.59
C VAL A 52 -39.48 23.63 -37.99
N VAL A 53 -40.10 22.88 -37.07
CA VAL A 53 -39.43 21.80 -36.32
C VAL A 53 -39.14 20.57 -37.19
N ASN A 54 -40.00 20.26 -38.17
CA ASN A 54 -39.82 19.05 -38.99
C ASN A 54 -38.64 19.16 -39.98
N GLY A 55 -38.33 20.35 -40.50
CA GLY A 55 -37.18 20.54 -41.38
C GLY A 55 -35.83 20.38 -40.67
N LEU A 56 -35.76 20.81 -39.40
CA LEU A 56 -34.57 20.73 -38.56
C LEU A 56 -34.27 19.29 -38.11
N ILE A 57 -35.32 18.50 -37.85
CA ILE A 57 -35.19 17.08 -37.52
C ILE A 57 -34.75 16.25 -38.74
N ILE A 58 -35.32 16.52 -39.92
CA ILE A 58 -34.92 15.80 -41.15
C ILE A 58 -33.47 16.15 -41.52
N GLY A 59 -33.07 17.42 -41.39
CA GLY A 59 -31.69 17.85 -41.60
C GLY A 59 -30.68 17.15 -40.68
N SER A 60 -31.02 16.97 -39.39
CA SER A 60 -30.13 16.29 -38.44
C SER A 60 -30.01 14.78 -38.71
N MET A 61 -31.10 14.13 -39.15
CA MET A 61 -31.09 12.72 -39.51
C MET A 61 -30.23 12.44 -40.75
N VAL A 62 -30.30 13.29 -41.78
CA VAL A 62 -29.45 13.14 -42.98
C VAL A 62 -27.98 13.39 -42.64
N LEU A 63 -27.67 14.40 -41.82
CA LEU A 63 -26.30 14.65 -41.38
C LEU A 63 -25.73 13.48 -40.54
N SER A 64 -26.56 12.89 -39.68
CA SER A 64 -26.20 11.71 -38.88
C SER A 64 -25.94 10.49 -39.77
N LEU A 65 -26.76 10.26 -40.80
CA LEU A 65 -26.55 9.18 -41.77
C LEU A 65 -25.29 9.38 -42.62
N CYS A 66 -24.95 10.61 -42.99
CA CYS A 66 -23.69 10.93 -43.68
C CYS A 66 -22.47 10.66 -42.79
N ILE A 67 -22.53 11.06 -41.51
CA ILE A 67 -21.45 10.79 -40.54
C ILE A 67 -21.29 9.28 -40.31
N LEU A 68 -22.39 8.54 -40.16
CA LEU A 68 -22.36 7.08 -40.01
C LEU A 68 -21.79 6.38 -41.25
N SER A 69 -22.06 6.91 -42.45
CA SER A 69 -21.51 6.37 -43.70
C SER A 69 -20.01 6.64 -43.82
N LEU A 70 -19.53 7.80 -43.37
CA LEU A 70 -18.10 8.12 -43.30
C LEU A 70 -17.37 7.25 -42.26
N ILE A 71 -17.98 7.01 -41.11
CA ILE A 71 -17.43 6.12 -40.07
C ILE A 71 -17.38 4.66 -40.58
N ARG A 72 -18.42 4.19 -41.28
CA ARG A 72 -18.43 2.86 -41.90
C ARG A 72 -17.39 2.71 -43.00
N GLY A 73 -17.23 3.71 -43.86
CA GLY A 73 -16.19 3.73 -44.89
C GLY A 73 -14.78 3.69 -44.30
N LYS A 74 -14.54 4.44 -43.21
CA LYS A 74 -13.25 4.45 -42.50
C LYS A 74 -13.00 3.14 -41.73
N SER A 75 -14.05 2.51 -41.21
CA SER A 75 -13.98 1.21 -40.52
C SER A 75 -13.76 0.05 -41.50
N GLN A 76 -14.34 0.11 -42.71
CA GLN A 76 -14.08 -0.84 -43.79
C GLN A 76 -12.66 -0.67 -44.35
N ASP A 77 -12.16 0.56 -44.51
CA ASP A 77 -10.78 0.83 -44.92
C ASP A 77 -9.76 0.33 -43.87
N LEU A 78 -10.04 0.52 -42.57
CA LEU A 78 -9.26 -0.07 -41.47
C LEU A 78 -9.30 -1.60 -41.45
N SER A 79 -10.46 -2.21 -41.75
CA SER A 79 -10.63 -3.66 -41.86
C SER A 79 -9.87 -4.23 -43.07
N ASP A 80 -9.90 -3.58 -44.22
CA ASP A 80 -9.17 -4.02 -45.42
C ASP A 80 -7.65 -3.80 -45.29
N ARG A 81 -7.23 -2.74 -44.58
CA ARG A 81 -5.83 -2.51 -44.23
C ARG A 81 -5.33 -3.53 -43.21
N SER A 82 -6.17 -3.92 -42.25
CA SER A 82 -5.90 -5.01 -41.31
C SER A 82 -5.83 -6.37 -42.01
N ARG A 83 -6.71 -6.65 -42.99
CA ARG A 83 -6.65 -7.86 -43.82
C ARG A 83 -5.41 -7.93 -44.72
N ARG A 84 -4.91 -6.79 -45.24
CA ARG A 84 -3.64 -6.76 -45.98
C ARG A 84 -2.42 -7.00 -45.09
N LEU A 85 -2.44 -6.50 -43.85
CA LEU A 85 -1.39 -6.76 -42.84
C LEU A 85 -1.34 -8.24 -42.40
N VAL A 86 -2.46 -8.96 -42.51
CA VAL A 86 -2.56 -10.40 -42.18
C VAL A 86 -2.08 -11.31 -43.32
N SER A 87 -1.73 -10.77 -44.50
CA SER A 87 -1.31 -11.58 -45.67
C SER A 87 0.21 -11.63 -45.93
N ILE A 88 1.04 -11.14 -45.02
CA ILE A 88 2.50 -11.29 -45.10
C ILE A 88 2.88 -12.37 -44.08
N GLY A 89 3.37 -13.50 -44.59
CA GLY A 89 3.39 -14.80 -43.91
C GLY A 89 4.35 -14.96 -42.72
N GLU A 90 3.99 -15.94 -41.90
CA GLU A 90 4.84 -16.96 -41.26
C GLU A 90 6.25 -16.53 -40.87
N ASP A 91 6.38 -15.92 -39.68
CA ASP A 91 7.52 -16.03 -38.75
C ASP A 91 7.12 -15.37 -37.40
N ASP A 92 6.35 -16.10 -36.58
CA ASP A 92 5.64 -15.60 -35.40
C ASP A 92 6.55 -15.24 -34.21
N GLU A 93 7.79 -15.78 -34.14
CA GLU A 93 8.75 -15.43 -33.09
C GLU A 93 9.50 -14.13 -33.38
N GLY A 94 10.02 -13.94 -34.60
CA GLY A 94 10.80 -12.76 -34.97
C GLY A 94 9.99 -11.47 -34.90
N ASN A 95 8.72 -11.53 -35.30
CA ASN A 95 7.82 -10.38 -35.22
C ASN A 95 7.42 -10.02 -33.78
N ARG A 96 7.31 -11.01 -32.89
CA ARG A 96 7.08 -10.78 -31.45
C ARG A 96 8.28 -10.13 -30.79
N VAL A 97 9.49 -10.62 -31.06
CA VAL A 97 10.73 -10.02 -30.55
C VAL A 97 10.88 -8.58 -31.06
N LEU A 98 10.64 -8.34 -32.35
CA LEU A 98 10.72 -6.98 -32.92
C LEU A 98 9.64 -6.04 -32.33
N LEU A 99 8.43 -6.54 -32.07
CA LEU A 99 7.37 -5.79 -31.40
C LEU A 99 7.69 -5.50 -29.92
N GLU A 100 8.35 -6.44 -29.23
CA GLU A 100 8.84 -6.26 -27.85
C GLU A 100 9.97 -5.23 -27.82
N GLU A 101 10.96 -5.32 -28.73
CA GLU A 101 12.06 -4.36 -28.89
C GLU A 101 11.55 -2.96 -29.26
N LEU A 102 10.57 -2.85 -30.16
CA LEU A 102 9.94 -1.58 -30.52
C LEU A 102 9.07 -1.00 -29.38
N ARG A 103 8.56 -1.84 -28.48
CA ARG A 103 7.83 -1.42 -27.27
C ARG A 103 8.79 -0.95 -26.18
N GLU A 104 9.90 -1.66 -25.98
CA GLU A 104 11.00 -1.26 -25.10
C GLU A 104 11.59 0.08 -25.54
N ALA A 105 11.87 0.24 -26.84
CA ALA A 105 12.41 1.49 -27.40
C ALA A 105 11.44 2.69 -27.33
N LYS A 106 10.14 2.46 -27.09
CA LYS A 106 9.11 3.51 -26.94
C LYS A 106 8.73 3.79 -25.50
N ARG A 107 9.23 3.03 -24.53
CA ARG A 107 8.88 3.22 -23.12
C ARG A 107 9.65 4.43 -22.60
N PRO A 108 8.97 5.43 -21.97
CA PRO A 108 9.69 6.54 -21.38
C PRO A 108 10.61 6.01 -20.28
N MET A 109 11.85 6.52 -20.23
CA MET A 109 12.85 6.12 -19.23
C MET A 109 12.29 6.25 -17.80
N CYS A 110 11.57 7.33 -17.51
CA CYS A 110 10.82 7.50 -16.27
C CYS A 110 9.32 7.44 -16.55
N ALA A 111 8.62 6.54 -15.86
CA ALA A 111 7.19 6.37 -15.95
C ALA A 111 6.53 6.49 -14.57
N GLU A 112 5.41 7.19 -14.52
CA GLU A 112 4.50 7.09 -13.38
C GLU A 112 3.84 5.70 -13.43
N THR A 113 4.21 4.82 -12.48
CA THR A 113 3.60 3.48 -12.40
C THR A 113 2.18 3.57 -11.85
N ASN A 114 1.94 4.56 -10.97
CA ASN A 114 0.63 5.09 -10.61
C ASN A 114 0.79 6.38 -9.80
N ARG A 115 -0.34 6.91 -9.29
CA ARG A 115 -0.42 8.12 -8.47
C ARG A 115 0.47 8.14 -7.22
N ARG A 116 1.07 7.01 -6.83
CA ARG A 116 1.88 6.86 -5.62
C ARG A 116 3.34 6.52 -5.88
N SER A 117 3.73 6.15 -7.10
CA SER A 117 5.11 5.79 -7.36
C SER A 117 5.56 6.06 -8.79
N ASP A 118 6.75 6.64 -8.89
CA ASP A 118 7.50 6.78 -10.14
C ASP A 118 8.59 5.72 -10.19
N VAL A 119 8.82 5.17 -11.38
CA VAL A 119 9.92 4.25 -11.65
C VAL A 119 10.68 4.75 -12.87
N CYS A 120 11.99 4.90 -12.74
CA CYS A 120 12.88 5.17 -13.84
C CYS A 120 13.71 3.93 -14.16
N GLU A 121 13.65 3.44 -15.38
CA GLU A 121 14.43 2.29 -15.86
C GLU A 121 15.38 2.75 -16.97
N ALA A 122 16.68 2.53 -16.78
CA ALA A 122 17.72 2.85 -17.74
C ALA A 122 18.57 1.61 -18.04
N SER A 123 18.86 1.35 -19.31
CA SER A 123 19.64 0.19 -19.77
C SER A 123 20.84 0.65 -20.62
N GLY A 124 21.99 -0.01 -20.47
CA GLY A 124 23.25 0.35 -21.12
C GLY A 124 24.38 0.59 -20.10
N ASP A 125 25.26 1.55 -20.38
CA ASP A 125 26.31 1.99 -19.44
C ASP A 125 25.71 2.95 -18.39
N VAL A 126 25.13 2.37 -17.33
CA VAL A 126 24.53 3.13 -16.23
C VAL A 126 25.45 3.11 -15.01
N ARG A 127 25.74 4.30 -14.46
CA ARG A 127 26.67 4.45 -13.34
C ARG A 127 25.96 5.06 -12.14
N VAL A 128 25.98 4.36 -11.01
CA VAL A 128 25.33 4.78 -9.78
C VAL A 128 26.38 5.26 -8.80
N ARG A 129 26.20 6.50 -8.30
CA ARG A 129 26.98 7.05 -7.19
C ARG A 129 26.04 7.35 -6.03
N GLY A 130 26.12 6.54 -4.98
CA GLY A 130 25.25 6.63 -3.80
C GLY A 130 25.44 7.93 -3.02
N SER A 131 26.68 8.34 -2.77
CA SER A 131 27.01 9.54 -1.97
C SER A 131 26.45 10.85 -2.52
N SER A 132 26.32 10.98 -3.84
CA SER A 132 25.70 12.13 -4.49
C SER A 132 24.26 11.88 -4.97
N GLN A 133 23.68 10.73 -4.61
CA GLN A 133 22.34 10.30 -5.04
C GLN A 133 22.13 10.46 -6.55
N THR A 134 23.12 10.08 -7.35
CA THR A 134 23.13 10.32 -8.80
C THR A 134 23.22 9.02 -9.58
N ILE A 135 22.36 8.88 -10.59
CA ILE A 135 22.40 7.80 -11.58
C ILE A 135 22.76 8.45 -12.91
N PHE A 136 23.99 8.23 -13.36
CA PHE A 136 24.48 8.72 -14.63
C PHE A 136 24.06 7.79 -15.76
N VAL A 137 23.49 8.38 -16.81
CA VAL A 137 23.02 7.65 -18.00
C VAL A 137 23.65 8.24 -19.26
N SER A 138 23.77 7.43 -20.32
CA SER A 138 24.21 7.91 -21.62
C SER A 138 23.24 8.99 -22.17
N PRO A 139 23.74 10.06 -22.82
CA PRO A 139 22.90 11.04 -23.48
C PRO A 139 22.04 10.43 -24.61
N ASP A 140 22.43 9.25 -25.13
CA ASP A 140 21.64 8.52 -26.13
C ASP A 140 20.30 8.01 -25.57
N LEU A 141 20.22 7.79 -24.25
CA LEU A 141 18.99 7.34 -23.58
C LEU A 141 18.04 8.50 -23.31
N THR A 142 18.59 9.64 -22.88
CA THR A 142 17.82 10.87 -22.66
C THR A 142 18.75 12.07 -22.61
N ASN A 143 18.23 13.24 -23.00
CA ASN A 143 18.89 14.52 -22.76
C ASN A 143 18.25 15.30 -21.59
N GLN A 144 17.28 14.71 -20.91
CA GLN A 144 16.55 15.32 -19.81
C GLN A 144 17.05 14.78 -18.46
N GLU A 145 17.31 15.69 -17.52
CA GLU A 145 17.56 15.34 -16.12
C GLU A 145 16.23 15.06 -15.41
N TRP A 146 16.20 14.01 -14.59
CA TRP A 146 15.04 13.63 -13.79
C TRP A 146 15.38 13.60 -12.32
N LYS A 147 14.52 14.21 -11.52
CA LYS A 147 14.61 14.20 -10.06
C LYS A 147 13.48 13.38 -9.50
N MET A 148 13.81 12.48 -8.59
CA MET A 148 12.81 11.60 -7.99
C MET A 148 13.18 11.23 -6.56
N LYS A 149 12.19 10.77 -5.79
CA LYS A 149 12.41 10.14 -4.50
C LYS A 149 12.03 8.65 -4.64
N PRO A 150 12.97 7.70 -4.52
CA PRO A 150 12.71 6.31 -4.89
C PRO A 150 11.95 5.56 -3.77
N TYR A 151 10.74 6.01 -3.47
CA TYR A 151 9.86 5.51 -2.41
C TYR A 151 8.38 5.54 -2.84
N ALA A 152 7.61 4.49 -2.52
CA ALA A 152 6.24 4.27 -3.03
C ALA A 152 5.14 5.11 -2.34
N ARG A 153 5.40 6.40 -2.09
CA ARG A 153 4.44 7.38 -1.52
C ARG A 153 4.63 8.79 -2.12
N LYS A 154 4.77 8.90 -3.44
CA LYS A 154 5.03 10.16 -4.18
C LYS A 154 4.17 11.37 -3.74
N HIS A 155 2.91 11.13 -3.40
CA HIS A 155 1.93 12.14 -3.02
C HIS A 155 1.97 12.55 -1.53
N ASP A 156 2.71 11.82 -0.69
CA ASP A 156 2.76 12.03 0.76
C ASP A 156 4.01 12.81 1.15
N GLN A 157 3.86 14.12 1.33
CA GLN A 157 4.96 15.01 1.69
C GLN A 157 5.60 14.66 3.04
N ARG A 158 4.83 14.09 3.98
CA ARG A 158 5.35 13.73 5.31
C ARG A 158 6.21 12.48 5.23
N ALA A 159 5.81 11.49 4.41
CA ALA A 159 6.67 10.34 4.11
C ALA A 159 7.96 10.79 3.40
N LEU A 160 7.82 11.65 2.40
CA LEU A 160 8.95 12.08 1.57
C LEU A 160 9.90 13.06 2.26
N ALA A 161 9.51 13.68 3.38
CA ALA A 161 10.38 14.61 4.12
C ALA A 161 11.72 13.97 4.53
N ASN A 162 11.73 12.66 4.78
CA ASN A 162 12.91 11.91 5.20
C ASN A 162 13.55 11.08 4.07
N VAL A 163 13.06 11.21 2.83
CA VAL A 163 13.59 10.49 1.67
C VAL A 163 14.48 11.42 0.86
N LYS A 164 15.74 11.04 0.62
CA LYS A 164 16.66 11.81 -0.22
C LYS A 164 16.19 11.85 -1.68
N GLU A 165 16.35 13.02 -2.31
CA GLU A 165 16.10 13.18 -3.74
C GLU A 165 17.28 12.62 -4.54
N TRP A 166 16.97 11.77 -5.51
CA TRP A 166 17.91 11.18 -6.45
C TRP A 166 17.78 11.85 -7.81
N THR A 167 18.90 11.99 -8.49
CA THR A 167 18.98 12.58 -9.83
C THR A 167 19.40 11.53 -10.85
N VAL A 168 18.54 11.25 -11.83
CA VAL A 168 18.95 10.55 -13.06
C VAL A 168 19.48 11.60 -14.03
N LYS A 169 20.80 11.59 -14.23
CA LYS A 169 21.54 12.65 -14.92
C LYS A 169 22.13 12.13 -16.23
N PRO A 170 21.69 12.65 -17.39
CA PRO A 170 22.37 12.38 -18.63
C PRO A 170 23.71 13.10 -18.65
N VAL A 171 24.76 12.39 -19.01
CA VAL A 171 26.09 13.00 -19.12
C VAL A 171 26.21 13.72 -20.45
N SER A 172 26.65 14.98 -20.43
CA SER A 172 26.87 15.74 -21.67
C SER A 172 28.01 15.13 -22.47
N GLY A 173 27.94 15.13 -23.81
CA GLY A 173 28.99 14.55 -24.68
C GLY A 173 30.39 15.16 -24.53
N GLN A 174 30.53 16.25 -23.77
CA GLN A 174 31.81 16.88 -23.43
C GLN A 174 32.38 16.41 -22.07
N THR A 175 31.57 15.81 -21.20
CA THR A 175 32.01 15.29 -19.90
C THR A 175 32.05 13.77 -19.98
N PRO A 176 33.19 13.11 -19.71
CA PRO A 176 33.21 11.66 -19.65
C PRO A 176 32.38 11.16 -18.45
N LEU A 177 31.68 10.04 -18.63
CA LEU A 177 31.04 9.35 -17.51
C LEU A 177 32.10 9.03 -16.42
N PRO A 178 31.77 9.12 -15.12
CA PRO A 178 32.72 8.84 -14.05
C PRO A 178 33.22 7.40 -14.08
N ALA A 179 34.52 7.15 -14.02
CA ALA A 179 35.08 5.80 -14.11
C ALA A 179 34.46 4.84 -13.07
N CYS A 180 34.19 3.60 -13.49
CA CYS A 180 33.66 2.55 -12.63
C CYS A 180 34.70 2.16 -11.58
N THR A 181 34.32 2.20 -10.31
CA THR A 181 35.11 1.59 -9.22
C THR A 181 34.77 0.11 -9.09
N ASP A 182 33.48 -0.23 -9.26
CA ASP A 182 32.98 -1.59 -9.27
C ASP A 182 32.10 -1.82 -10.50
N ASN A 183 32.32 -2.94 -11.18
CA ASN A 183 31.51 -3.35 -12.33
C ASN A 183 30.62 -4.54 -11.94
N HIS A 184 29.34 -4.45 -12.28
CA HIS A 184 28.34 -5.47 -12.04
C HIS A 184 27.81 -5.99 -13.38
N THR A 185 27.50 -7.29 -13.44
CA THR A 185 26.93 -7.93 -14.63
C THR A 185 25.40 -8.12 -14.54
N VAL A 186 24.80 -7.76 -13.41
CA VAL A 186 23.37 -7.86 -13.14
C VAL A 186 22.72 -6.47 -13.03
N PRO A 187 21.42 -6.33 -13.29
CA PRO A 187 20.68 -5.10 -13.03
C PRO A 187 20.76 -4.64 -11.57
N ALA A 188 20.52 -3.36 -11.32
CA ALA A 188 20.30 -2.83 -9.98
C ALA A 188 18.87 -2.32 -9.77
N VAL A 189 18.37 -2.44 -8.53
CA VAL A 189 17.18 -1.71 -8.07
C VAL A 189 17.60 -0.73 -6.98
N VAL A 190 17.40 0.56 -7.24
CA VAL A 190 17.66 1.67 -6.32
C VAL A 190 16.35 2.05 -5.63
N PHE A 191 16.28 1.89 -4.31
CA PHE A 191 15.09 2.26 -3.54
C PHE A 191 15.44 2.81 -2.16
N SER A 192 14.57 3.64 -1.61
CA SER A 192 14.75 4.25 -0.29
C SER A 192 13.92 3.52 0.77
N ILE A 193 14.44 3.48 2.00
CA ILE A 193 13.68 3.13 3.21
C ILE A 193 13.58 4.32 4.19
N GLY A 194 13.75 5.54 3.69
CA GLY A 194 13.77 6.77 4.50
C GLY A 194 12.39 7.22 4.99
N GLY A 195 11.30 6.79 4.33
CA GLY A 195 9.93 7.20 4.64
C GLY A 195 9.38 6.63 5.94
N TYR A 196 8.31 5.84 5.86
CA TYR A 196 7.63 5.26 7.03
C TYR A 196 8.17 3.89 7.45
N ALA A 197 9.28 3.43 6.86
CA ALA A 197 9.92 2.18 7.25
C ALA A 197 10.24 2.16 8.75
N GLY A 198 9.92 1.03 9.39
CA GLY A 198 9.86 0.83 10.84
C GLY A 198 8.44 0.76 11.40
N ASN A 199 7.46 1.28 10.68
CA ASN A 199 6.07 0.92 10.90
C ASN A 199 5.75 -0.33 10.07
N LEU A 200 5.34 -1.42 10.71
CA LEU A 200 5.19 -2.72 10.04
C LEU A 200 4.24 -2.69 8.83
N PHE A 201 3.16 -1.89 8.87
CA PHE A 201 2.28 -1.76 7.72
C PHE A 201 3.03 -1.14 6.53
N HIS A 202 3.77 -0.06 6.78
CA HIS A 202 4.58 0.61 5.77
C HIS A 202 5.77 -0.22 5.29
N ASP A 203 6.39 -1.01 6.17
CA ASP A 203 7.44 -1.97 5.79
C ASP A 203 6.93 -2.88 4.65
N PHE A 204 5.71 -3.39 4.76
CA PHE A 204 5.13 -4.23 3.71
C PHE A 204 4.57 -3.42 2.54
N THR A 205 3.74 -2.42 2.80
CA THR A 205 2.97 -1.72 1.74
C THR A 205 3.83 -0.79 0.89
N ASP A 206 4.81 -0.10 1.49
CA ASP A 206 5.57 0.94 0.79
C ASP A 206 6.93 0.41 0.30
N VAL A 207 7.41 -0.72 0.86
CA VAL A 207 8.75 -1.26 0.55
C VAL A 207 8.69 -2.69 0.05
N LEU A 208 8.31 -3.69 0.87
CA LEU A 208 8.53 -5.10 0.52
C LEU A 208 7.63 -5.62 -0.61
N VAL A 209 6.34 -5.27 -0.63
CA VAL A 209 5.45 -5.64 -1.73
C VAL A 209 5.87 -4.92 -3.03
N PRO A 210 6.13 -3.60 -3.03
CA PRO A 210 6.66 -2.92 -4.21
C PRO A 210 8.02 -3.47 -4.69
N LEU A 211 8.92 -3.81 -3.76
CA LEU A 211 10.21 -4.42 -4.08
C LEU A 211 10.05 -5.81 -4.70
N PHE A 212 9.11 -6.62 -4.21
CA PHE A 212 8.75 -7.88 -4.85
C PHE A 212 8.27 -7.65 -6.30
N LEU A 213 7.38 -6.68 -6.51
CA LEU A 213 6.87 -6.36 -7.85
C LEU A 213 7.97 -5.92 -8.82
N THR A 214 8.92 -5.13 -8.34
CA THR A 214 10.02 -4.62 -9.17
C THR A 214 11.11 -5.67 -9.41
N ALA A 215 11.52 -6.41 -8.37
CA ALA A 215 12.72 -7.25 -8.42
C ALA A 215 12.44 -8.69 -8.89
N ARG A 216 11.23 -9.22 -8.68
CA ARG A 216 10.95 -10.65 -8.89
C ARG A 216 11.17 -11.10 -10.34
N ARG A 217 11.01 -10.20 -11.32
CA ARG A 217 11.28 -10.47 -12.74
C ARG A 217 12.74 -10.88 -13.02
N PHE A 218 13.68 -10.46 -12.17
CA PHE A 218 15.11 -10.79 -12.29
C PHE A 218 15.51 -12.11 -11.62
N ARG A 219 14.58 -12.80 -10.94
CA ARG A 219 14.80 -14.14 -10.37
C ARG A 219 16.03 -14.25 -9.43
N GLY A 220 16.31 -13.20 -8.68
CA GLY A 220 17.48 -13.12 -7.78
C GLY A 220 18.73 -12.50 -8.42
N GLU A 221 18.77 -12.39 -9.75
CA GLU A 221 19.87 -11.77 -10.49
C GLU A 221 19.73 -10.25 -10.55
N VAL A 222 19.74 -9.60 -9.38
CA VAL A 222 19.59 -8.16 -9.25
C VAL A 222 20.30 -7.66 -8.00
N GLN A 223 21.06 -6.57 -8.13
CA GLN A 223 21.73 -5.89 -7.03
C GLN A 223 20.78 -4.90 -6.36
N PHE A 224 20.68 -4.91 -5.04
CA PHE A 224 19.97 -3.86 -4.31
C PHE A 224 20.92 -2.75 -3.89
N VAL A 225 20.52 -1.51 -4.20
CA VAL A 225 21.18 -0.28 -3.78
C VAL A 225 20.17 0.51 -2.94
N VAL A 226 20.35 0.51 -1.63
CA VAL A 226 19.37 1.02 -0.68
C VAL A 226 19.78 2.41 -0.22
N ALA A 227 18.90 3.39 -0.46
CA ALA A 227 19.03 4.75 0.02
C ALA A 227 18.35 4.93 1.39
N ASP A 228 18.80 5.91 2.15
CA ASP A 228 18.33 6.20 3.51
C ASP A 228 18.39 4.95 4.41
N ALA A 229 19.47 4.19 4.26
CA ALA A 229 19.61 2.85 4.79
C ALA A 229 19.66 2.83 6.33
N ARG A 230 19.05 1.80 6.91
CA ARG A 230 19.02 1.56 8.36
C ARG A 230 19.41 0.12 8.62
N ALA A 231 20.60 -0.10 9.18
CA ALA A 231 21.15 -1.43 9.43
C ALA A 231 20.18 -2.37 10.19
N TRP A 232 19.46 -1.85 11.19
CA TRP A 232 18.48 -2.64 11.95
C TRP A 232 17.30 -3.10 11.07
N TRP A 233 16.87 -2.31 10.09
CA TRP A 233 15.78 -2.66 9.17
C TRP A 233 16.24 -3.70 8.16
N LEU A 234 17.42 -3.49 7.56
CA LEU A 234 18.05 -4.45 6.64
C LEU A 234 18.27 -5.80 7.31
N SER A 235 18.74 -5.81 8.56
CA SER A 235 18.90 -7.02 9.36
C SER A 235 17.55 -7.71 9.61
N LYS A 236 16.53 -6.95 10.04
CA LYS A 236 15.18 -7.46 10.31
C LYS A 236 14.57 -8.17 9.10
N PHE A 237 14.69 -7.59 7.89
CA PHE A 237 14.08 -8.12 6.67
C PHE A 237 15.05 -8.91 5.78
N SER A 238 16.27 -9.17 6.27
CA SER A 238 17.31 -9.90 5.56
C SER A 238 16.84 -11.24 4.95
N PRO A 239 16.01 -12.07 5.63
CA PRO A 239 15.47 -13.29 5.04
C PRO A 239 14.60 -13.05 3.79
N VAL A 240 13.87 -11.94 3.74
CA VAL A 240 13.03 -11.57 2.59
C VAL A 240 13.88 -11.00 1.46
N LEU A 241 14.83 -10.12 1.78
CA LEU A 241 15.71 -9.49 0.80
C LEU A 241 16.55 -10.55 0.06
N ARG A 242 17.05 -11.57 0.77
CA ARG A 242 17.76 -12.72 0.18
C ARG A 242 16.89 -13.63 -0.70
N LYS A 243 15.57 -13.53 -0.64
CA LYS A 243 14.66 -14.22 -1.58
C LYS A 243 14.45 -13.45 -2.89
N LEU A 244 14.82 -12.17 -2.91
CA LEU A 244 14.64 -11.28 -4.05
C LEU A 244 15.97 -10.95 -4.76
N SER A 245 17.11 -11.07 -4.06
CA SER A 245 18.46 -10.86 -4.59
C SER A 245 19.44 -11.91 -4.07
N ASN A 246 20.32 -12.39 -4.95
CA ASN A 246 21.43 -13.28 -4.64
C ASN A 246 22.70 -12.53 -4.19
N TYR A 247 22.66 -11.18 -4.13
CA TYR A 247 23.81 -10.31 -3.90
C TYR A 247 23.74 -9.59 -2.55
N GLU A 248 24.90 -9.22 -2.02
CA GLU A 248 24.99 -8.41 -0.80
C GLU A 248 24.37 -7.03 -1.01
N ILE A 249 23.67 -6.50 -0.03
CA ILE A 249 22.98 -5.21 -0.17
C ILE A 249 24.00 -4.07 -0.15
N VAL A 250 23.92 -3.17 -1.13
CA VAL A 250 24.70 -1.93 -1.14
C VAL A 250 23.94 -0.86 -0.36
N ASP A 251 24.54 -0.38 0.72
CA ASP A 251 24.09 0.82 1.44
C ASP A 251 24.59 2.06 0.69
N ALA A 252 23.69 2.74 -0.03
CA ALA A 252 24.05 3.87 -0.88
C ALA A 252 24.58 5.07 -0.08
N ASP A 253 24.24 5.19 1.21
CA ASP A 253 24.68 6.30 2.06
C ASP A 253 26.09 6.08 2.61
N ALA A 254 26.49 4.81 2.75
CA ALA A 254 27.82 4.40 3.18
C ALA A 254 28.79 4.11 2.02
N ASP A 255 28.32 4.15 0.77
CA ASP A 255 29.07 3.78 -0.45
C ASP A 255 30.03 4.89 -0.95
N GLU A 256 30.74 5.55 -0.01
CA GLU A 256 31.73 6.64 -0.17
C GLU A 256 31.83 7.27 -1.58
N ASP A 257 32.99 7.18 -2.24
CA ASP A 257 33.20 7.69 -3.60
C ASP A 257 33.00 6.61 -4.68
N ALA A 258 32.38 5.49 -4.32
CA ALA A 258 32.18 4.38 -5.24
C ALA A 258 31.26 4.77 -6.40
N VAL A 259 31.66 4.36 -7.60
CA VAL A 259 30.86 4.45 -8.82
C VAL A 259 30.61 3.02 -9.28
N ARG A 260 29.40 2.53 -9.04
CA ARG A 260 28.99 1.18 -9.40
C ARG A 260 28.33 1.19 -10.77
N CYS A 261 28.86 0.39 -11.68
CA CYS A 261 28.39 0.32 -13.06
C CYS A 261 27.53 -0.92 -13.27
N PHE A 262 26.36 -0.72 -13.86
CA PHE A 262 25.35 -1.76 -14.08
C PHE A 262 24.87 -1.75 -15.53
N PRO A 263 24.50 -2.91 -16.10
CA PRO A 263 23.87 -2.99 -17.42
C PRO A 263 22.45 -2.39 -17.46
N THR A 264 21.76 -2.39 -16.32
CA THR A 264 20.41 -1.81 -16.16
C THR A 264 20.23 -1.32 -14.74
N VAL A 265 19.56 -0.18 -14.56
CA VAL A 265 19.15 0.33 -13.24
C VAL A 265 17.67 0.66 -13.26
N VAL A 266 16.95 0.18 -12.24
CA VAL A 266 15.58 0.56 -11.94
C VAL A 266 15.58 1.41 -10.67
N ALA A 267 15.27 2.70 -10.78
CA ALA A 267 15.16 3.61 -9.66
C ALA A 267 13.69 3.81 -9.25
N GLY A 268 13.38 3.56 -7.99
CA GLY A 268 12.02 3.51 -7.47
C GLY A 268 11.42 2.11 -7.46
N LEU A 269 10.23 2.00 -6.87
CA LEU A 269 9.52 0.73 -6.70
C LEU A 269 8.15 0.77 -7.38
N THR A 270 7.75 -0.33 -8.01
CA THR A 270 6.45 -0.48 -8.65
C THR A 270 5.39 -0.68 -7.58
N PHE A 271 4.47 0.27 -7.45
CA PHE A 271 3.35 0.17 -6.50
C PHE A 271 2.08 -0.21 -7.27
N HIS A 272 1.23 -1.10 -6.76
CA HIS A 272 -0.10 -1.36 -7.32
C HIS A 272 -1.19 -0.76 -6.42
N LYS A 273 -1.23 -1.19 -5.16
CA LYS A 273 -2.23 -0.81 -4.15
C LYS A 273 -1.73 -1.13 -2.74
N GLU A 274 -2.45 -0.64 -1.74
CA GLU A 274 -2.12 -0.87 -0.32
C GLU A 274 -2.07 -2.36 0.00
N LEU A 275 -0.94 -2.82 0.54
CA LEU A 275 -0.69 -4.20 0.99
C LEU A 275 -1.17 -5.27 -0.01
N GLY A 276 -1.06 -5.01 -1.32
CA GLY A 276 -1.66 -5.88 -2.32
C GLY A 276 -0.96 -5.84 -3.67
N VAL A 277 -1.19 -6.90 -4.43
CA VAL A 277 -0.66 -7.06 -5.79
C VAL A 277 -1.83 -7.21 -6.74
N ASP A 278 -1.92 -6.31 -7.71
CA ASP A 278 -2.84 -6.44 -8.83
C ASP A 278 -2.20 -7.29 -9.95
N SER A 279 -2.71 -8.50 -10.15
CA SER A 279 -2.21 -9.43 -11.17
C SER A 279 -2.48 -8.97 -12.60
N THR A 280 -3.46 -8.08 -12.81
CA THR A 280 -3.76 -7.50 -14.13
C THR A 280 -2.74 -6.43 -14.55
N GLN A 281 -2.02 -5.85 -13.58
CA GLN A 281 -0.99 -4.84 -13.81
C GLN A 281 0.43 -5.44 -13.81
N SER A 282 0.59 -6.68 -13.32
CA SER A 282 1.89 -7.37 -13.32
C SER A 282 2.19 -7.94 -14.71
N PRO A 283 3.30 -7.55 -15.37
CA PRO A 283 3.67 -8.12 -16.68
C PRO A 283 3.86 -9.64 -16.67
N THR A 284 4.21 -10.20 -15.51
CA THR A 284 4.41 -11.63 -15.26
C THR A 284 3.20 -12.31 -14.63
N GLY A 285 2.13 -11.56 -14.32
CA GLY A 285 0.91 -12.07 -13.71
C GLY A 285 1.00 -12.42 -12.22
N TYR A 286 2.00 -11.88 -11.48
CA TYR A 286 2.12 -12.16 -10.04
C TYR A 286 0.91 -11.68 -9.26
N ALA A 287 0.56 -12.41 -8.21
CA ALA A 287 -0.51 -12.11 -7.28
C ALA A 287 0.01 -12.01 -5.84
N MET A 288 -0.87 -11.60 -4.91
CA MET A 288 -0.49 -11.49 -3.50
C MET A 288 -0.17 -12.87 -2.88
N ALA A 289 -0.76 -13.94 -3.43
CA ALA A 289 -0.42 -15.32 -3.08
C ALA A 289 1.06 -15.66 -3.36
N ASP A 290 1.64 -15.16 -4.46
CA ASP A 290 3.06 -15.39 -4.78
C ASP A 290 3.99 -14.68 -3.80
N PHE A 291 3.63 -13.45 -3.40
CA PHE A 291 4.36 -12.73 -2.36
C PHE A 291 4.30 -13.50 -1.03
N LYS A 292 3.12 -14.02 -0.65
CA LYS A 292 2.99 -14.86 0.55
C LYS A 292 3.81 -16.15 0.45
N ALA A 293 3.83 -16.81 -0.71
CA ALA A 293 4.65 -18.01 -0.92
C ALA A 293 6.14 -17.70 -0.70
N MET A 294 6.65 -16.59 -1.24
CA MET A 294 8.02 -16.13 -1.01
C MET A 294 8.27 -15.87 0.49
N LEU A 295 7.35 -15.21 1.20
CA LEU A 295 7.48 -15.00 2.65
C LEU A 295 7.50 -16.32 3.43
N ARG A 296 6.70 -17.31 3.02
CA ARG A 296 6.72 -18.64 3.63
C ARG A 296 8.08 -19.30 3.48
N GLU A 297 8.68 -19.24 2.29
CA GLU A 297 10.02 -19.76 2.09
C GLU A 297 11.09 -18.97 2.87
N ALA A 298 10.98 -17.64 2.93
CA ALA A 298 11.93 -16.78 3.64
C ALA A 298 12.01 -17.10 5.13
N TYR A 299 10.88 -17.43 5.75
CA TYR A 299 10.77 -17.66 7.20
C TYR A 299 10.59 -19.12 7.61
N GLY A 300 10.58 -20.05 6.64
CA GLY A 300 10.35 -21.48 6.89
C GLY A 300 8.96 -21.77 7.47
N LEU A 301 7.92 -21.16 6.88
CA LEU A 301 6.54 -21.27 7.35
C LEU A 301 5.86 -22.52 6.77
N GLU A 302 5.67 -23.52 7.62
CA GLU A 302 5.17 -24.84 7.24
C GLU A 302 3.72 -24.82 6.74
N ARG A 303 2.84 -24.04 7.38
CA ARG A 303 1.40 -24.07 7.05
C ARG A 303 1.10 -23.21 5.83
N GLU A 304 0.74 -23.87 4.74
CA GLU A 304 0.22 -23.18 3.56
C GLU A 304 -1.23 -22.74 3.76
N ALA A 305 -2.07 -23.65 4.25
CA ALA A 305 -3.51 -23.48 4.38
C ALA A 305 -3.98 -23.70 5.82
N ALA A 306 -5.04 -22.99 6.20
CA ALA A 306 -5.87 -23.30 7.35
C ALA A 306 -6.65 -24.57 6.99
N ASP A 307 -5.94 -25.69 7.08
CA ASP A 307 -6.39 -27.07 7.01
C ASP A 307 -7.02 -27.56 5.68
N VAL A 308 -6.16 -28.18 4.86
CA VAL A 308 -6.49 -29.18 3.84
C VAL A 308 -5.40 -30.27 3.92
N ALA A 309 -5.78 -31.52 4.18
CA ALA A 309 -4.93 -32.73 4.20
C ALA A 309 -3.92 -32.87 5.38
N ASP A 310 -4.39 -33.37 6.54
CA ASP A 310 -3.97 -34.71 7.04
C ASP A 310 -4.56 -35.11 8.40
N ASP A 311 -5.33 -34.27 9.09
CA ASP A 311 -6.05 -34.71 10.30
C ASP A 311 -7.54 -34.89 10.03
N LYS A 312 -7.88 -36.10 9.57
CA LYS A 312 -9.25 -36.61 9.61
C LYS A 312 -9.68 -36.69 11.07
N TRP A 313 -10.38 -35.67 11.54
CA TRP A 313 -11.11 -35.69 12.82
C TRP A 313 -10.26 -36.05 14.04
N ASP A 314 -9.35 -35.15 14.45
CA ASP A 314 -9.13 -35.03 15.89
C ASP A 314 -10.08 -33.98 16.46
N ILE A 315 -11.21 -34.42 17.04
CA ILE A 315 -12.11 -33.61 17.88
C ILE A 315 -11.33 -32.86 18.98
N ARG A 316 -10.11 -33.29 19.30
CA ARG A 316 -9.23 -32.67 20.30
C ARG A 316 -8.43 -31.48 19.75
N ARG A 317 -8.38 -31.23 18.44
CA ARG A 317 -7.70 -30.05 17.87
C ARG A 317 -8.63 -28.84 17.86
N LYS A 318 -8.47 -28.03 18.90
CA LYS A 318 -9.08 -26.71 19.04
C LYS A 318 -8.53 -25.74 17.99
N PRO A 319 -9.37 -25.03 17.21
CA PRO A 319 -8.90 -23.98 16.31
C PRO A 319 -8.06 -22.94 17.07
N ARG A 320 -6.94 -22.53 16.50
CA ARG A 320 -6.00 -21.60 17.13
C ARG A 320 -6.43 -20.16 16.87
N LEU A 321 -6.79 -19.46 17.93
CA LEU A 321 -7.08 -18.03 17.89
C LEU A 321 -5.86 -17.25 18.38
N LEU A 322 -5.32 -16.37 17.54
CA LEU A 322 -4.32 -15.40 17.93
C LEU A 322 -4.96 -14.03 18.13
N ILE A 323 -4.84 -13.48 19.34
CA ILE A 323 -5.21 -12.11 19.66
C ILE A 323 -3.95 -11.24 19.55
N ILE A 324 -3.98 -10.26 18.64
CA ILE A 324 -2.93 -9.24 18.53
C ILE A 324 -3.23 -8.13 19.56
N SER A 325 -2.42 -8.12 20.61
CA SER A 325 -2.47 -7.12 21.67
C SER A 325 -1.79 -5.82 21.24
N ARG A 326 -2.04 -4.77 22.02
CA ARG A 326 -1.43 -3.45 21.86
C ARG A 326 -1.22 -2.83 23.23
N MET A 327 -0.06 -2.22 23.47
CA MET A 327 0.26 -1.61 24.78
C MET A 327 0.06 -0.09 24.83
N VAL A 328 0.15 0.62 23.70
CA VAL A 328 0.23 2.09 23.69
C VAL A 328 -1.08 2.78 23.32
N SER A 329 -1.69 2.38 22.20
CA SER A 329 -2.94 2.97 21.70
C SER A 329 -3.87 1.87 21.21
N ARG A 330 -5.19 2.12 21.27
CA ARG A 330 -6.20 1.12 20.89
C ARG A 330 -6.05 -0.20 21.67
N VAL A 331 -5.75 -0.08 22.96
CA VAL A 331 -5.58 -1.21 23.87
C VAL A 331 -6.93 -1.89 24.11
N PHE A 332 -6.94 -3.23 24.16
CA PHE A 332 -8.10 -4.00 24.63
C PHE A 332 -8.16 -3.98 26.16
N LEU A 333 -9.13 -3.28 26.73
CA LEU A 333 -9.31 -3.15 28.18
C LEU A 333 -9.83 -4.42 28.86
N ASN A 334 -10.42 -5.33 28.09
CA ASN A 334 -10.97 -6.60 28.57
C ASN A 334 -10.39 -7.81 27.83
N GLU A 335 -9.13 -7.75 27.42
CA GLU A 335 -8.42 -8.81 26.69
C GLU A 335 -8.50 -10.18 27.37
N ARG A 336 -8.38 -10.22 28.71
CA ARG A 336 -8.56 -11.46 29.49
C ARG A 336 -9.97 -12.03 29.31
N GLY A 337 -11.00 -11.18 29.39
CA GLY A 337 -12.38 -11.60 29.18
C GLY A 337 -12.65 -12.07 27.74
N MET A 338 -12.00 -11.45 26.76
CA MET A 338 -12.03 -11.91 25.36
C MET A 338 -11.41 -13.31 25.23
N SER A 339 -10.25 -13.52 25.87
CA SER A 339 -9.54 -14.80 25.88
C SER A 339 -10.35 -15.91 26.54
N ASP A 340 -10.86 -15.67 27.76
CA ASP A 340 -11.67 -16.63 28.51
C ASP A 340 -12.95 -17.01 27.73
N MET A 341 -13.60 -16.01 27.12
CA MET A 341 -14.78 -16.23 26.29
C MET A 341 -14.46 -17.06 25.05
N ALA A 342 -13.37 -16.76 24.34
CA ALA A 342 -12.95 -17.54 23.19
C ALA A 342 -12.55 -18.98 23.56
N MET A 343 -11.87 -19.20 24.70
CA MET A 343 -11.59 -20.54 25.22
C MET A 343 -12.89 -21.31 25.52
N SER A 344 -13.92 -20.65 26.05
CA SER A 344 -15.24 -21.26 26.30
C SER A 344 -15.97 -21.67 25.01
N LEU A 345 -15.61 -21.08 23.86
CA LEU A 345 -16.10 -21.47 22.54
C LEU A 345 -15.30 -22.61 21.90
N GLY A 346 -14.23 -23.06 22.56
CA GLY A 346 -13.40 -24.17 22.08
C GLY A 346 -12.14 -23.77 21.31
N PHE A 347 -11.75 -22.49 21.29
CA PHE A 347 -10.47 -22.06 20.71
C PHE A 347 -9.27 -22.42 21.61
N ASP A 348 -8.11 -22.70 20.99
CA ASP A 348 -6.80 -22.59 21.63
C ASP A 348 -6.31 -21.15 21.46
N VAL A 349 -6.36 -20.36 22.54
CA VAL A 349 -6.13 -18.92 22.48
C VAL A 349 -4.70 -18.58 22.84
N ARG A 350 -4.03 -17.81 21.98
CA ARG A 350 -2.76 -17.14 22.27
C ARG A 350 -2.95 -15.64 22.14
N VAL A 351 -2.27 -14.88 23.01
CA VAL A 351 -2.18 -13.42 22.93
C VAL A 351 -0.75 -13.06 22.61
N ALA A 352 -0.53 -12.15 21.67
CA ALA A 352 0.80 -11.71 21.29
C ALA A 352 0.82 -10.21 21.00
N ASP A 353 1.90 -9.55 21.40
CA ASP A 353 2.18 -8.15 21.11
C ASP A 353 3.37 -8.05 20.14
N PRO A 354 3.15 -7.61 18.88
CA PRO A 354 4.24 -7.36 17.94
C PRO A 354 4.93 -6.04 18.26
N ASP A 355 5.94 -6.05 19.12
CA ASP A 355 6.84 -4.90 19.29
C ASP A 355 7.91 -4.84 18.18
N VAL A 356 8.49 -3.66 17.93
CA VAL A 356 9.56 -3.38 16.96
C VAL A 356 10.79 -4.26 17.16
N ALA A 357 11.09 -4.66 18.41
CA ALA A 357 12.19 -5.56 18.76
C ALA A 357 11.88 -7.05 18.55
N THR A 358 10.64 -7.40 18.17
CA THR A 358 10.24 -8.79 17.98
C THR A 358 10.96 -9.40 16.79
N ASP A 359 11.58 -10.55 17.00
CA ASP A 359 12.10 -11.41 15.93
C ASP A 359 10.95 -11.75 14.96
N ILE A 360 11.00 -11.15 13.77
CA ILE A 360 9.93 -11.27 12.78
C ILE A 360 9.75 -12.72 12.31
N GLY A 361 10.81 -13.54 12.28
CA GLY A 361 10.71 -14.94 11.91
C GLY A 361 9.96 -15.77 12.95
N LYS A 362 10.22 -15.54 14.25
CA LYS A 362 9.44 -16.16 15.34
C LYS A 362 7.99 -15.72 15.32
N PHE A 363 7.74 -14.42 15.14
CA PHE A 363 6.38 -13.90 15.08
C PHE A 363 5.62 -14.40 13.84
N ALA A 364 6.28 -14.47 12.68
CA ALA A 364 5.72 -15.03 11.46
C ALA A 364 5.32 -16.50 11.65
N ARG A 365 6.13 -17.31 12.34
CA ARG A 365 5.77 -18.70 12.70
C ARG A 365 4.57 -18.77 13.64
N LEU A 366 4.50 -17.88 14.63
CA LEU A 366 3.34 -17.80 15.53
C LEU A 366 2.06 -17.44 14.76
N VAL A 367 2.12 -16.45 13.88
CA VAL A 367 0.98 -16.04 13.06
C VAL A 367 0.60 -17.12 12.06
N ASN A 368 1.56 -17.77 11.40
CA ASN A 368 1.31 -18.87 10.47
C ASN A 368 0.66 -20.09 11.16
N SER A 369 0.86 -20.22 12.47
CA SER A 369 0.18 -21.22 13.27
C SER A 369 -1.29 -20.89 13.55
N ALA A 370 -1.76 -19.66 13.38
CA ALA A 370 -3.14 -19.31 13.72
C ALA A 370 -4.14 -19.76 12.64
N ASP A 371 -5.34 -20.14 13.06
CA ASP A 371 -6.49 -20.40 12.20
C ASP A 371 -7.41 -19.19 12.15
N VAL A 372 -7.48 -18.45 13.26
CA VAL A 372 -8.15 -17.17 13.38
C VAL A 372 -7.20 -16.15 13.99
N LEU A 373 -7.14 -14.95 13.43
CA LEU A 373 -6.42 -13.81 14.00
C LEU A 373 -7.40 -12.67 14.26
N ILE A 374 -7.40 -12.13 15.47
CA ILE A 374 -8.18 -10.95 15.83
C ILE A 374 -7.27 -9.85 16.35
N GLY A 375 -7.53 -8.61 15.95
CA GLY A 375 -6.87 -7.45 16.56
C GLY A 375 -7.44 -6.13 16.10
N VAL A 376 -7.08 -5.06 16.82
CA VAL A 376 -7.55 -3.71 16.50
C VAL A 376 -6.80 -3.12 15.33
N HIS A 377 -7.54 -2.51 14.40
CA HIS A 377 -7.01 -1.80 13.24
C HIS A 377 -5.75 -0.99 13.60
N GLY A 378 -4.64 -1.28 12.91
CA GLY A 378 -3.34 -0.65 13.11
C GLY A 378 -2.22 -1.44 12.46
N ALA A 379 -1.00 -0.91 12.56
CA ALA A 379 0.16 -1.44 11.85
C ALA A 379 0.49 -2.91 12.15
N GLY A 380 0.28 -3.34 13.40
CA GLY A 380 0.52 -4.72 13.81
C GLY A 380 -0.32 -5.76 13.07
N LEU A 381 -1.45 -5.37 12.47
CA LEU A 381 -2.27 -6.27 11.67
C LEU A 381 -1.65 -6.58 10.31
N ALA A 382 -0.61 -5.88 9.87
CA ALA A 382 0.12 -6.25 8.64
C ALA A 382 0.71 -7.67 8.71
N ASN A 383 0.86 -8.23 9.92
CA ASN A 383 1.23 -9.63 10.11
C ASN A 383 0.28 -10.65 9.47
N ILE A 384 -0.94 -10.26 9.05
CA ILE A 384 -1.85 -11.16 8.33
C ILE A 384 -1.24 -11.77 7.06
N VAL A 385 -0.18 -11.16 6.50
CA VAL A 385 0.58 -11.72 5.37
C VAL A 385 1.16 -13.10 5.67
N PHE A 386 1.37 -13.44 6.94
CA PHE A 386 1.88 -14.74 7.38
C PHE A 386 0.79 -15.78 7.67
N LEU A 387 -0.49 -15.36 7.70
CA LEU A 387 -1.59 -16.29 7.91
C LEU A 387 -1.68 -17.29 6.75
N PRO A 388 -1.98 -18.55 7.04
CA PRO A 388 -2.17 -19.54 6.00
C PRO A 388 -3.47 -19.24 5.21
N ARG A 389 -3.54 -19.66 3.93
CA ARG A 389 -4.74 -19.45 3.10
C ARG A 389 -5.97 -20.10 3.74
N GLY A 390 -7.12 -19.45 3.68
CA GLY A 390 -8.35 -19.90 4.32
C GLY A 390 -8.49 -19.54 5.80
N ALA A 391 -7.45 -19.00 6.45
CA ALA A 391 -7.56 -18.49 7.81
C ALA A 391 -8.54 -17.31 7.90
N VAL A 392 -9.15 -17.13 9.06
CA VAL A 392 -10.09 -16.03 9.32
C VAL A 392 -9.35 -14.87 9.99
N PHE A 393 -9.42 -13.69 9.39
CA PHE A 393 -8.94 -12.46 9.99
C PHE A 393 -10.12 -11.59 10.44
N ILE A 394 -10.15 -11.28 11.73
CA ILE A 394 -11.16 -10.44 12.37
C ILE A 394 -10.53 -9.09 12.70
N GLN A 395 -10.90 -8.08 11.93
CA GLN A 395 -10.48 -6.71 12.20
C GLN A 395 -11.44 -6.05 13.20
N VAL A 396 -10.93 -5.68 14.38
CA VAL A 396 -11.67 -4.79 15.29
C VAL A 396 -11.50 -3.36 14.81
N VAL A 397 -12.61 -2.73 14.43
CA VAL A 397 -12.65 -1.40 13.83
C VAL A 397 -13.04 -0.38 14.91
N PRO A 398 -12.16 0.59 15.23
CA PRO A 398 -12.48 1.65 16.17
C PRO A 398 -13.62 2.56 15.66
N ILE A 399 -14.24 3.31 16.57
CA ILE A 399 -15.23 4.34 16.18
C ILE A 399 -14.55 5.37 15.27
N GLY A 400 -15.35 5.99 14.41
CA GLY A 400 -14.93 7.15 13.63
C GLY A 400 -15.26 7.08 12.14
N LYS A 401 -16.15 6.17 11.70
CA LYS A 401 -16.49 5.97 10.27
C LYS A 401 -15.23 5.75 9.41
N LEU A 402 -14.43 4.76 9.82
CA LEU A 402 -13.14 4.43 9.23
C LEU A 402 -13.23 3.40 8.09
N ASP A 403 -14.41 3.22 7.49
CA ASP A 403 -14.66 2.19 6.47
C ASP A 403 -13.71 2.31 5.27
N TRP A 404 -13.46 3.53 4.80
CA TRP A 404 -12.54 3.75 3.68
C TRP A 404 -11.10 3.31 3.99
N LEU A 405 -10.67 3.50 5.25
CA LEU A 405 -9.32 3.17 5.69
C LEU A 405 -9.21 1.66 5.90
N THR A 406 -10.13 1.07 6.64
CA THR A 406 -10.17 -0.37 6.96
C THR A 406 -10.30 -1.22 5.69
N LYS A 407 -11.14 -0.78 4.73
CA LYS A 407 -11.33 -1.48 3.46
C LYS A 407 -10.06 -1.59 2.63
N ASN A 408 -9.40 -0.46 2.43
CA ASN A 408 -8.21 -0.38 1.59
C ASN A 408 -6.98 -1.00 2.25
N THR A 409 -6.88 -0.94 3.57
CA THR A 409 -5.69 -1.44 4.29
C THR A 409 -5.74 -2.92 4.59
N PHE A 410 -6.91 -3.49 4.86
CA PHE A 410 -6.99 -4.89 5.29
C PHE A 410 -8.17 -5.70 4.74
N GLU A 411 -9.37 -5.15 4.51
CA GLU A 411 -10.49 -5.93 3.95
C GLU A 411 -10.17 -6.46 2.55
N ASN A 412 -9.91 -5.56 1.60
CA ASN A 412 -9.61 -5.94 0.22
C ASN A 412 -8.31 -6.77 0.14
N PRO A 413 -7.19 -6.37 0.81
CA PRO A 413 -5.98 -7.18 0.83
C PRO A 413 -6.18 -8.59 1.40
N SER A 414 -7.04 -8.76 2.41
CA SER A 414 -7.29 -10.09 2.98
C SER A 414 -7.86 -11.07 1.97
N LEU A 415 -8.78 -10.61 1.11
CA LEU A 415 -9.36 -11.46 0.06
C LEU A 415 -8.30 -11.90 -0.96
N GLU A 416 -7.40 -10.99 -1.34
CA GLU A 416 -6.30 -11.27 -2.28
C GLU A 416 -5.21 -12.17 -1.66
N MET A 417 -5.08 -12.15 -0.34
CA MET A 417 -4.25 -13.07 0.44
C MET A 417 -4.90 -14.44 0.68
N GLU A 418 -6.07 -14.69 0.06
CA GLU A 418 -6.88 -15.89 0.23
C GLU A 418 -7.36 -16.10 1.67
N LEU A 419 -7.51 -15.02 2.44
CA LEU A 419 -8.04 -15.04 3.80
C LEU A 419 -9.55 -14.81 3.78
N LYS A 420 -10.20 -15.21 4.87
CA LYS A 420 -11.59 -14.86 5.15
C LYS A 420 -11.61 -13.65 6.06
N TYR A 421 -12.40 -12.63 5.73
CA TYR A 421 -12.44 -11.37 6.47
C TYR A 421 -13.73 -11.22 7.26
N LEU A 422 -13.62 -10.81 8.51
CA LEU A 422 -14.71 -10.34 9.36
C LEU A 422 -14.33 -9.00 9.98
N SER A 423 -15.31 -8.13 10.19
CA SER A 423 -15.12 -6.88 10.93
C SER A 423 -15.94 -6.87 12.22
N TYR A 424 -15.34 -6.48 13.33
CA TYR A 424 -16.03 -6.17 14.59
C TYR A 424 -16.07 -4.66 14.79
N GLN A 425 -17.25 -4.06 14.59
CA GLN A 425 -17.44 -2.61 14.72
C GLN A 425 -17.67 -2.24 16.18
N ILE A 426 -16.78 -1.42 16.73
CA ILE A 426 -16.89 -0.87 18.08
C ILE A 426 -18.05 0.12 18.16
N GLN A 427 -18.84 0.00 19.22
CA GLN A 427 -19.91 0.91 19.59
C GLN A 427 -19.43 1.92 20.63
N ALA A 428 -20.19 3.00 20.81
CA ALA A 428 -19.85 4.08 21.73
C ALA A 428 -19.52 3.56 23.15
N ASP A 429 -20.34 2.67 23.70
CA ASP A 429 -20.18 2.08 25.03
C ASP A 429 -19.01 1.08 25.14
N GLU A 430 -18.39 0.70 24.01
CA GLU A 430 -17.21 -0.15 23.93
C GLU A 430 -15.91 0.66 23.75
N SER A 431 -15.99 1.99 23.84
CA SER A 431 -14.86 2.89 23.60
C SER A 431 -14.65 3.85 24.77
N THR A 432 -13.38 4.08 25.14
CA THR A 432 -13.02 5.11 26.13
C THR A 432 -13.32 6.54 25.65
N LEU A 433 -13.70 6.74 24.39
CA LEU A 433 -14.19 8.04 23.94
C LEU A 433 -15.46 8.44 24.71
N SER A 434 -16.27 7.48 25.17
CA SER A 434 -17.50 7.77 25.93
C SER A 434 -17.23 8.37 27.30
N ASP A 435 -16.01 8.18 27.84
CA ASP A 435 -15.55 8.80 29.08
C ASP A 435 -14.95 10.19 28.82
N GLN A 436 -14.56 10.47 27.58
CA GLN A 436 -13.85 11.71 27.18
C GLN A 436 -14.79 12.75 26.57
N TYR A 437 -15.89 12.31 25.95
CA TYR A 437 -16.79 13.17 25.19
C TYR A 437 -18.25 12.92 25.60
N PRO A 438 -19.08 13.98 25.69
CA PRO A 438 -20.53 13.85 25.81
C PRO A 438 -21.14 13.02 24.66
N LYS A 439 -22.26 12.35 24.91
CA LYS A 439 -22.92 11.46 23.92
C LYS A 439 -23.35 12.18 22.63
N ASP A 440 -23.67 13.46 22.72
CA ASP A 440 -24.08 14.34 21.62
C ASP A 440 -22.89 14.98 20.88
N HIS A 441 -21.66 14.83 21.38
CA HIS A 441 -20.47 15.41 20.80
C HIS A 441 -20.22 14.92 19.36
N PRO A 442 -19.72 15.77 18.43
CA PRO A 442 -19.48 15.40 17.03
C PRO A 442 -18.59 14.18 16.81
N VAL A 443 -17.76 13.81 17.79
CA VAL A 443 -16.98 12.56 17.76
C VAL A 443 -17.86 11.32 17.58
N PHE A 444 -19.10 11.35 18.06
CA PHE A 444 -20.08 10.27 17.86
C PHE A 444 -21.13 10.61 16.80
N THR A 445 -21.66 11.84 16.84
CA THR A 445 -22.83 12.23 16.05
C THR A 445 -22.49 12.69 14.64
N ASP A 446 -21.34 13.33 14.45
CA ASP A 446 -20.82 13.75 13.15
C ASP A 446 -19.30 13.49 13.01
N PRO A 447 -18.87 12.21 12.90
CA PRO A 447 -17.46 11.89 12.73
C PRO A 447 -16.84 12.56 11.49
N GLN A 448 -17.64 12.87 10.46
CA GLN A 448 -17.15 13.51 9.23
C GLN A 448 -16.63 14.94 9.50
N SER A 449 -17.17 15.64 10.49
CA SER A 449 -16.60 16.93 10.94
C SER A 449 -15.15 16.80 11.42
N ILE A 450 -14.79 15.66 12.02
CA ILE A 450 -13.43 15.37 12.46
C ILE A 450 -12.56 15.01 11.25
N HIS A 451 -13.07 14.24 10.29
CA HIS A 451 -12.34 13.92 9.04
C HIS A 451 -11.98 15.19 8.25
N LYS A 452 -12.89 16.17 8.19
CA LYS A 452 -12.66 17.46 7.52
C LYS A 452 -11.52 18.29 8.14
N LYS A 453 -11.13 18.00 9.38
CA LYS A 453 -9.98 18.64 10.04
C LYS A 453 -8.63 18.02 9.64
N GLY A 454 -8.64 17.01 8.78
CA GLY A 454 -7.44 16.35 8.25
C GLY A 454 -7.00 15.11 9.03
N TRP A 455 -5.98 14.46 8.51
CA TRP A 455 -5.49 13.17 9.02
C TRP A 455 -4.99 13.25 10.47
N ASP A 456 -4.28 14.30 10.85
CA ASP A 456 -3.69 14.42 12.19
C ASP A 456 -4.78 14.43 13.28
N GLU A 457 -5.85 15.19 13.08
CA GLU A 457 -6.96 15.25 14.04
C GLU A 457 -7.77 13.95 14.07
N LEU A 458 -8.00 13.33 12.90
CA LEU A 458 -8.63 12.02 12.81
C LEU A 458 -7.82 10.94 13.56
N SER A 459 -6.50 10.90 13.32
CA SER A 459 -5.59 9.96 13.98
C SER A 459 -5.58 10.20 15.48
N ARG A 460 -5.41 11.46 15.90
CA ARG A 460 -5.40 11.85 17.30
C ARG A 460 -6.66 11.37 18.02
N VAL A 461 -7.84 11.63 17.47
CA VAL A 461 -9.11 11.28 18.12
C VAL A 461 -9.38 9.78 18.08
N TYR A 462 -9.42 9.17 16.88
CA TYR A 462 -9.96 7.82 16.71
C TYR A 462 -8.91 6.71 16.78
N LEU A 463 -7.63 7.01 16.53
CA LEU A 463 -6.56 6.01 16.46
C LEU A 463 -5.61 6.07 17.66
N GLU A 464 -5.42 7.25 18.27
CA GLU A 464 -4.47 7.44 19.37
C GLU A 464 -5.17 7.50 20.73
N ASN A 465 -6.24 8.29 20.86
CA ASN A 465 -6.91 8.55 22.16
C ASN A 465 -8.16 7.67 22.41
N GLN A 466 -8.24 6.51 21.77
CA GLN A 466 -9.33 5.56 21.93
C GLN A 466 -8.78 4.19 22.30
N ASN A 467 -9.17 3.68 23.46
CA ASN A 467 -9.01 2.28 23.86
C ASN A 467 -10.36 1.59 23.86
N LEU A 468 -10.34 0.26 23.74
CA LEU A 468 -11.50 -0.52 23.36
C LEU A 468 -11.86 -1.56 24.41
N LYS A 469 -13.15 -1.75 24.63
CA LYS A 469 -13.71 -2.79 25.49
C LYS A 469 -14.81 -3.54 24.73
N PRO A 470 -14.46 -4.40 23.75
CA PRO A 470 -15.44 -5.18 23.01
C PRO A 470 -16.44 -5.90 23.93
N HIS A 471 -17.72 -5.77 23.65
CA HIS A 471 -18.81 -6.40 24.37
C HIS A 471 -18.80 -7.90 24.10
N LEU A 472 -18.52 -8.70 25.14
CA LEU A 472 -18.25 -10.13 25.00
C LEU A 472 -19.40 -10.90 24.33
N SER A 473 -20.66 -10.58 24.61
CA SER A 473 -21.80 -11.27 23.95
C SER A 473 -21.91 -10.99 22.46
N ARG A 474 -21.49 -9.80 22.00
CA ARG A 474 -21.48 -9.46 20.57
C ARG A 474 -20.26 -10.06 19.90
N LEU A 475 -19.09 -9.94 20.54
CA LEU A 475 -17.85 -10.55 20.05
C LEU A 475 -17.99 -12.08 19.93
N ARG A 476 -18.70 -12.72 20.86
CA ARG A 476 -19.05 -14.14 20.81
C ARG A 476 -19.70 -14.52 19.48
N LEU A 477 -20.64 -13.70 18.97
CA LEU A 477 -21.30 -13.96 17.69
C LEU A 477 -20.30 -13.90 16.53
N THR A 478 -19.37 -12.94 16.54
CA THR A 478 -18.31 -12.84 15.52
C THR A 478 -17.36 -14.04 15.58
N LEU A 479 -16.98 -14.52 16.76
CA LEU A 479 -16.13 -15.70 16.90
C LEU A 479 -16.84 -16.99 16.50
N LEU A 480 -18.14 -17.12 16.76
CA LEU A 480 -18.95 -18.24 16.26
C LEU A 480 -19.05 -18.23 14.73
N GLU A 481 -19.20 -17.05 14.13
CA GLU A 481 -19.16 -16.91 12.67
C GLU A 481 -17.78 -17.29 12.10
N ALA A 482 -16.70 -16.88 12.76
CA ALA A 482 -15.35 -17.30 12.38
C ALA A 482 -15.19 -18.82 12.40
N LEU A 483 -15.74 -19.52 13.41
CA LEU A 483 -15.74 -20.98 13.45
C LEU A 483 -16.48 -21.58 12.25
N ASN A 484 -17.64 -21.04 11.89
CA ASN A 484 -18.46 -21.53 10.79
C ASN A 484 -17.80 -21.33 9.40
N ILE A 485 -16.98 -20.29 9.26
CA ILE A 485 -16.27 -19.95 8.02
C ILE A 485 -15.01 -20.81 7.82
N LEU A 486 -14.38 -21.26 8.90
CA LEU A 486 -13.17 -22.07 8.82
C LEU A 486 -13.43 -23.30 7.93
N PRO A 487 -12.43 -23.73 7.13
CA PRO A 487 -12.60 -24.89 6.27
C PRO A 487 -13.05 -26.12 7.07
N HIS A 488 -14.23 -26.62 6.75
CA HIS A 488 -14.77 -27.88 7.27
C HIS A 488 -14.77 -28.86 6.11
N GLY A 489 -14.12 -30.03 6.27
CA GLY A 489 -13.96 -31.02 5.21
C GLY A 489 -15.27 -31.68 4.74
N ARG A 490 -16.12 -30.93 4.02
CA ARG A 490 -17.40 -31.41 3.49
C ARG A 490 -17.44 -31.24 1.97
N ALA A 491 -16.85 -32.19 1.25
CA ALA A 491 -17.44 -32.65 0.01
C ALA A 491 -18.45 -33.74 0.39
N MET A 492 -19.72 -33.37 0.58
CA MET A 492 -20.77 -34.34 0.30
C MET A 492 -20.86 -34.42 -1.22
N ALA A 493 -20.12 -35.36 -1.79
CA ALA A 493 -20.51 -35.91 -3.07
C ALA A 493 -21.91 -36.51 -2.87
N GLN A 494 -22.90 -35.93 -3.53
CA GLN A 494 -24.10 -36.65 -3.97
C GLN A 494 -24.05 -36.72 -5.48
#